data_AF-A0A7S0DNW8-F1
#
_entry.id   AF-A0A7S0DNW8-F1
#
_cell.length_a   1.000
_cell.length_b   1.000
_cell.length_c   1.000
_cell.angle_alpha   90.00
_cell.angle_beta   90.00
_cell.angle_gamma   90.00
#
_symmetry.space_group_name_H-M   'P 1'
#
loop_
_entity.id
_entity.type
_entity.pdbx_description
1 polymer ?
#
loop_
_entity_poly.entity_id
_entity_poly.type
_entity_poly.pdbx_seq_one_letter_code
_entity_poly.pdbx_strand_id
1 'polypeptide(L)'
;VGWMPDDHWPGLRSNPRGFSPSQADDLPHAFASTEWWYVHGHAVNERDEKGGQGLPSGGNGVVSIFACFFRTAVGVDEATGEVLRAYAVNWAVSDGRNEGYYQVSLVDEEASGVILGQIERGEFLLDPSLKNAFVESLKRGVPRPDLAFPTSIRETSSTRSDGTASLALNFGGNSFVRNADDSYTLCLTKPEDGKTVIVKLNFAAEKKAYLHGKNGIARIGRHGELMRYYFFPRTKVIGSINLRDNKFQFNGHGWYDHEFGGHSFTPRPLPPPPQKRTDARENQTLPDNKQLKIQKCRLDLRPAVPAAGGGDSLGRN
;
A
#
# COMPACT_ATOMS: atom_id res chain seq x y z
N VAL A 1 -0.46 2.93 -23.50
CA VAL A 1 0.44 3.91 -22.84
C VAL A 1 1.86 3.44 -23.09
N GLY A 2 2.59 4.13 -23.97
CA GLY A 2 3.96 3.75 -24.37
C GLY A 2 4.96 4.12 -23.27
N TRP A 3 5.98 3.27 -23.08
CA TRP A 3 7.13 3.58 -22.23
C TRP A 3 7.74 4.91 -22.68
N MET A 4 7.80 5.89 -21.78
CA MET A 4 8.55 7.13 -22.03
C MET A 4 10.06 6.80 -22.01
N PRO A 5 10.83 7.23 -23.02
CA PRO A 5 12.28 7.11 -23.00
C PRO A 5 12.89 7.80 -21.78
N ASP A 6 14.03 7.29 -21.31
CA ASP A 6 14.74 7.73 -20.09
C ASP A 6 15.03 9.25 -20.08
N ASP A 7 15.07 9.90 -21.23
CA ASP A 7 15.48 11.31 -21.39
C ASP A 7 14.35 12.33 -21.13
N HIS A 8 13.11 11.87 -20.93
CA HIS A 8 11.93 12.73 -20.84
C HIS A 8 11.39 12.93 -19.42
N TRP A 9 11.99 12.30 -18.40
CA TRP A 9 11.57 12.50 -17.01
C TRP A 9 12.19 13.78 -16.42
N PRO A 10 11.40 14.77 -15.97
CA PRO A 10 11.93 16.03 -15.43
C PRO A 10 12.88 15.84 -14.22
N GLY A 11 12.66 14.79 -13.43
CA GLY A 11 13.49 14.44 -12.27
C GLY A 11 14.88 13.86 -12.61
N LEU A 12 15.10 13.35 -13.84
CA LEU A 12 16.43 12.85 -14.23
C LEU A 12 17.46 13.98 -14.35
N ARG A 13 17.02 15.23 -14.57
CA ARG A 13 17.92 16.38 -14.72
C ARG A 13 18.45 16.92 -13.39
N SER A 14 17.76 16.67 -12.27
CA SER A 14 18.13 17.22 -10.95
C SER A 14 19.08 16.33 -10.14
N ASN A 15 19.22 15.05 -10.49
CA ASN A 15 20.15 14.14 -9.79
C ASN A 15 20.81 13.12 -10.75
N PRO A 16 21.88 13.51 -11.48
CA PRO A 16 22.49 12.67 -12.51
C PRO A 16 23.21 11.42 -11.97
N ARG A 17 23.40 11.27 -10.64
CA ARG A 17 24.13 10.13 -10.04
C ARG A 17 23.23 9.08 -9.39
N GLY A 18 21.92 9.32 -9.36
CA GLY A 18 20.96 8.54 -8.59
C GLY A 18 21.12 8.73 -7.06
N PHE A 19 20.09 8.33 -6.32
CA PHE A 19 20.00 8.32 -4.87
C PHE A 19 19.89 6.86 -4.39
N SER A 20 20.55 6.56 -3.28
CA SER A 20 20.44 5.27 -2.60
C SER A 20 19.78 5.54 -1.25
N PRO A 21 18.46 5.30 -1.12
CA PRO A 21 17.76 5.49 0.14
C PRO A 21 18.38 4.60 1.22
N SER A 22 18.64 5.18 2.37
CA SER A 22 18.97 4.39 3.55
C SER A 22 17.75 3.58 4.00
N GLN A 23 17.94 2.60 4.87
CA GLN A 23 16.81 1.93 5.51
C GLN A 23 15.94 2.87 6.33
N ALA A 24 16.54 3.90 6.94
CA ALA A 24 15.81 4.90 7.68
C ALA A 24 14.90 5.75 6.78
N ASP A 25 15.30 5.99 5.52
CA ASP A 25 14.48 6.75 4.55
C ASP A 25 13.20 5.99 4.12
N ASP A 26 13.08 4.69 4.38
CA ASP A 26 11.86 3.90 4.10
C ASP A 26 10.93 3.79 5.30
N LEU A 27 11.43 4.05 6.51
CA LEU A 27 10.66 3.85 7.73
C LEU A 27 9.54 4.88 7.85
N PRO A 28 8.48 4.58 8.63
CA PRO A 28 7.48 5.58 8.94
C PRO A 28 8.10 6.79 9.67
N HIS A 29 7.99 7.99 9.11
CA HIS A 29 8.58 9.21 9.65
C HIS A 29 7.71 9.88 10.74
N ALA A 30 8.14 9.84 12.00
CA ALA A 30 7.37 10.38 13.14
C ALA A 30 6.98 11.86 13.00
N PHE A 31 7.81 12.67 12.33
CA PHE A 31 7.56 14.10 12.10
C PHE A 31 6.62 14.38 10.91
N ALA A 32 6.40 13.41 10.02
CA ALA A 32 5.57 13.61 8.85
C ALA A 32 4.10 13.63 9.26
N SER A 33 3.37 14.68 8.85
CA SER A 33 1.93 14.74 9.00
C SER A 33 1.20 13.96 7.91
N THR A 34 1.86 13.66 6.80
CA THR A 34 1.32 12.89 5.68
C THR A 34 2.42 12.03 5.09
N GLU A 35 2.12 10.77 4.80
CA GLU A 35 3.11 9.82 4.28
C GLU A 35 2.47 8.68 3.48
N TRP A 36 3.16 8.28 2.41
CA TRP A 36 2.68 7.29 1.44
C TRP A 36 3.82 6.34 1.04
N TRP A 37 3.48 5.06 0.92
CA TRP A 37 4.26 4.05 0.20
C TRP A 37 3.42 3.57 -0.97
N TYR A 38 3.91 3.82 -2.18
CA TYR A 38 3.15 3.58 -3.40
C TYR A 38 3.93 2.63 -4.30
N VAL A 39 3.30 1.56 -4.76
CA VAL A 39 3.88 0.64 -5.75
C VAL A 39 2.95 0.40 -6.91
N HIS A 40 3.53 0.19 -8.07
CA HIS A 40 2.80 -0.17 -9.27
C HIS A 40 3.62 -1.10 -10.15
N GLY A 41 2.95 -2.01 -10.86
CA GLY A 41 3.62 -2.98 -11.71
C GLY A 41 2.76 -3.45 -12.87
N HIS A 42 3.43 -3.91 -13.93
CA HIS A 42 2.84 -4.55 -15.08
C HIS A 42 3.58 -5.83 -15.42
N ALA A 43 2.84 -6.86 -15.79
CA ALA A 43 3.38 -8.08 -16.37
C ALA A 43 2.60 -8.48 -17.61
N VAL A 44 3.28 -9.17 -18.50
CA VAL A 44 2.68 -9.92 -19.61
C VAL A 44 2.68 -11.39 -19.19
N ASN A 45 1.61 -12.12 -19.49
CA ASN A 45 1.56 -13.54 -19.16
C ASN A 45 2.57 -14.33 -20.00
N GLU A 46 3.40 -15.17 -19.36
CA GLU A 46 4.45 -15.99 -20.02
C GLU A 46 3.91 -16.89 -21.15
N ARG A 47 2.61 -17.28 -21.11
CA ARG A 47 2.01 -18.06 -22.21
C ARG A 47 1.90 -17.28 -23.52
N ASP A 48 1.88 -15.96 -23.44
CA ASP A 48 1.76 -15.05 -24.57
C ASP A 48 3.15 -14.58 -25.09
N GLU A 49 4.25 -14.95 -24.40
CA GLU A 49 5.64 -14.63 -24.80
C GLU A 49 6.17 -15.44 -25.99
N LYS A 50 5.39 -16.38 -26.55
CA LYS A 50 5.81 -17.19 -27.72
C LYS A 50 5.90 -16.41 -29.04
N GLY A 51 5.89 -15.08 -29.02
CA GLY A 51 5.88 -14.24 -30.21
C GLY A 51 6.68 -12.95 -30.08
N GLY A 52 7.99 -13.04 -29.89
CA GLY A 52 8.92 -11.96 -30.22
C GLY A 52 9.08 -10.86 -29.17
N GLN A 53 10.29 -10.29 -29.14
CA GLN A 53 10.70 -9.21 -28.25
C GLN A 53 9.81 -7.96 -28.44
N GLY A 54 8.83 -7.79 -27.56
CA GLY A 54 7.99 -6.60 -27.49
C GLY A 54 6.90 -6.76 -26.45
N LEU A 55 6.76 -5.79 -25.55
CA LEU A 55 5.56 -5.66 -24.72
C LEU A 55 4.34 -5.56 -25.66
N PRO A 56 3.27 -6.36 -25.48
CA PRO A 56 2.07 -6.23 -26.28
C PRO A 56 1.52 -4.81 -26.15
N SER A 57 1.45 -4.12 -27.29
CA SER A 57 0.80 -2.83 -27.43
C SER A 57 -0.71 -3.01 -27.29
N GLY A 58 -1.20 -3.11 -26.05
CA GLY A 58 -2.62 -2.95 -25.73
C GLY A 58 -3.43 -4.24 -25.51
N GLY A 59 -4.08 -4.28 -24.35
CA GLY A 59 -5.29 -5.04 -24.09
C GLY A 59 -5.08 -6.46 -23.59
N ASN A 60 -4.75 -7.38 -24.49
CA ASN A 60 -4.83 -8.81 -24.19
C ASN A 60 -3.55 -9.33 -23.50
N GLY A 61 -3.72 -9.93 -22.32
CA GLY A 61 -2.63 -10.65 -21.62
C GLY A 61 -1.80 -9.80 -20.66
N VAL A 62 -2.08 -8.50 -20.53
CA VAL A 62 -1.41 -7.62 -19.56
C VAL A 62 -2.18 -7.60 -18.25
N VAL A 63 -1.45 -7.79 -17.15
CA VAL A 63 -1.97 -7.58 -15.80
C VAL A 63 -1.25 -6.39 -15.18
N SER A 64 -2.01 -5.45 -14.64
CA SER A 64 -1.48 -4.33 -13.85
C SER A 64 -1.88 -4.45 -12.39
N ILE A 65 -0.99 -4.00 -11.51
CA ILE A 65 -1.22 -3.88 -10.08
C ILE A 65 -0.86 -2.47 -9.64
N PHE A 66 -1.69 -1.92 -8.78
CA PHE A 66 -1.42 -0.71 -8.01
C PHE A 66 -1.66 -1.03 -6.52
N ALA A 67 -0.81 -0.53 -5.63
CA ALA A 67 -1.08 -0.49 -4.20
C ALA A 67 -0.47 0.75 -3.54
N CYS A 68 -1.19 1.32 -2.58
CA CYS A 68 -0.75 2.45 -1.80
C CYS A 68 -1.13 2.26 -0.33
N PHE A 69 -0.14 2.42 0.54
CA PHE A 69 -0.28 2.49 1.99
C PHE A 69 -0.12 3.96 2.38
N PHE A 70 -1.10 4.49 3.10
CA PHE A 70 -1.20 5.89 3.42
C PHE A 70 -1.39 6.09 4.92
N ARG A 71 -0.76 7.12 5.47
CA ARG A 71 -1.04 7.59 6.81
C ARG A 71 -1.02 9.12 6.91
N THR A 72 -1.81 9.65 7.83
CA THR A 72 -1.83 11.08 8.11
C THR A 72 -2.09 11.37 9.59
N ALA A 73 -1.51 12.46 10.10
CA ALA A 73 -1.75 12.96 11.45
C ALA A 73 -3.14 13.59 11.53
N VAL A 74 -3.94 13.14 12.49
CA VAL A 74 -5.33 13.56 12.68
C VAL A 74 -5.58 14.21 14.03
N GLY A 75 -4.71 13.98 15.00
CA GLY A 75 -4.86 14.50 16.36
C GLY A 75 -3.58 14.38 17.18
N VAL A 76 -3.67 14.83 18.43
CA VAL A 76 -2.75 14.42 19.50
C VAL A 76 -3.58 13.83 20.63
N ASP A 77 -3.09 12.75 21.22
CA ASP A 77 -3.62 12.21 22.46
C ASP A 77 -3.30 13.19 23.60
N GLU A 78 -4.33 13.74 24.25
CA GLU A 78 -4.13 14.75 25.29
C GLU A 78 -3.39 14.22 26.52
N ALA A 79 -3.49 12.92 26.81
CA ALA A 79 -2.87 12.31 27.98
C ALA A 79 -1.40 11.98 27.75
N THR A 80 -1.05 11.47 26.56
CA THR A 80 0.31 11.03 26.25
C THR A 80 1.12 12.06 25.45
N GLY A 81 0.45 13.00 24.77
CA GLY A 81 1.08 13.91 23.82
C GLY A 81 1.47 13.23 22.49
N GLU A 82 1.10 11.98 22.27
CA GLU A 82 1.43 11.24 21.05
C GLU A 82 0.56 11.66 19.87
N VAL A 83 1.16 11.70 18.68
CA VAL A 83 0.43 12.03 17.44
C VAL A 83 -0.50 10.88 17.07
N LEU A 84 -1.79 11.18 17.01
CA LEU A 84 -2.82 10.27 16.52
C LEU A 84 -2.81 10.27 15.00
N ARG A 85 -2.84 9.06 14.42
CA ARG A 85 -2.74 8.86 12.98
C ARG A 85 -3.95 8.11 12.46
N ALA A 86 -4.40 8.51 11.28
CA ALA A 86 -5.32 7.75 10.46
C ALA A 86 -4.55 7.05 9.34
N TYR A 87 -5.03 5.87 8.96
CA TYR A 87 -4.43 4.97 8.00
C TYR A 87 -5.41 4.67 6.87
N ALA A 88 -4.86 4.42 5.68
CA ALA A 88 -5.61 3.89 4.55
C ALA A 88 -4.73 2.95 3.71
N VAL A 89 -5.36 1.97 3.08
CA VAL A 89 -4.74 1.19 2.01
C VAL A 89 -5.68 1.14 0.82
N ASN A 90 -5.17 1.46 -0.36
CA ASN A 90 -5.90 1.33 -1.61
C ASN A 90 -5.07 0.48 -2.56
N TRP A 91 -5.68 -0.52 -3.18
CA TRP A 91 -5.03 -1.28 -4.24
C TRP A 91 -6.02 -1.77 -5.28
N ALA A 92 -5.52 -1.99 -6.48
CA ALA A 92 -6.30 -2.54 -7.57
C ALA A 92 -5.48 -3.45 -8.49
N VAL A 93 -6.08 -4.54 -8.95
CA VAL A 93 -5.57 -5.38 -10.04
C VAL A 93 -6.46 -5.17 -11.26
N SER A 94 -5.86 -4.84 -12.40
CA SER A 94 -6.54 -4.87 -13.71
C SER A 94 -6.05 -6.07 -14.50
N ASP A 95 -6.96 -6.97 -14.84
CA ASP A 95 -6.72 -8.14 -15.67
C ASP A 95 -7.23 -7.86 -17.08
N GLY A 96 -6.34 -7.44 -17.97
CA GLY A 96 -6.69 -7.10 -19.36
C GLY A 96 -7.11 -8.32 -20.19
N ARG A 97 -6.80 -9.54 -19.77
CA ARG A 97 -7.18 -10.76 -20.49
C ARG A 97 -8.64 -11.14 -20.24
N ASN A 98 -9.08 -11.03 -18.99
CA ASN A 98 -10.43 -11.40 -18.59
C ASN A 98 -11.34 -10.19 -18.33
N GLU A 99 -10.88 -8.99 -18.71
CA GLU A 99 -11.56 -7.70 -18.48
C GLU A 99 -11.97 -7.48 -17.01
N GLY A 100 -11.16 -7.99 -16.09
CA GLY A 100 -11.43 -7.97 -14.65
C GLY A 100 -10.81 -6.77 -13.96
N TYR A 101 -11.56 -6.12 -13.07
CA TYR A 101 -11.05 -5.07 -12.18
C TYR A 101 -11.35 -5.39 -10.72
N TYR A 102 -10.30 -5.59 -9.93
CA TYR A 102 -10.40 -5.99 -8.53
C TYR A 102 -9.81 -4.90 -7.66
N GLN A 103 -10.66 -4.16 -6.95
CA GLN A 103 -10.24 -3.05 -6.10
C GLN A 103 -10.55 -3.31 -4.62
N VAL A 104 -9.73 -2.69 -3.78
CA VAL A 104 -9.93 -2.55 -2.33
C VAL A 104 -9.53 -1.14 -1.94
N SER A 105 -10.38 -0.51 -1.14
CA SER A 105 -10.05 0.73 -0.44
C SER A 105 -10.47 0.55 1.01
N LEU A 106 -9.50 0.49 1.92
CA LEU A 106 -9.73 0.40 3.35
C LEU A 106 -9.21 1.64 4.05
N VAL A 107 -9.95 2.10 5.05
CA VAL A 107 -9.63 3.25 5.90
C VAL A 107 -9.91 2.91 7.36
N ASP A 108 -9.39 3.71 8.28
CA ASP A 108 -9.78 3.60 9.69
C ASP A 108 -11.28 3.83 9.88
N GLU A 109 -11.87 3.12 10.85
CA GLU A 109 -13.27 3.30 11.23
C GLU A 109 -13.57 4.75 11.64
N GLU A 110 -12.61 5.38 12.32
CA GLU A 110 -12.66 6.78 12.77
C GLU A 110 -12.51 7.80 11.63
N ALA A 111 -12.12 7.38 10.41
CA ALA A 111 -11.87 8.31 9.30
C ALA A 111 -13.10 9.19 8.99
N SER A 112 -14.30 8.63 9.16
CA SER A 112 -15.55 9.37 8.92
C SER A 112 -15.73 10.51 9.91
N GLY A 113 -15.40 10.29 11.19
CA GLY A 113 -15.47 11.31 12.23
C GLY A 113 -14.44 12.42 12.02
N VAL A 114 -13.22 12.04 11.64
CA VAL A 114 -12.15 13.00 11.28
C VAL A 114 -12.59 13.91 10.15
N ILE A 115 -13.05 13.33 9.03
CA ILE A 115 -13.47 14.09 7.84
C ILE A 115 -14.69 14.96 8.17
N LEU A 116 -15.66 14.45 8.93
CA LEU A 116 -16.83 15.24 9.36
C LEU A 116 -16.40 16.47 10.14
N GLY A 117 -15.50 16.33 11.11
CA GLY A 117 -14.97 17.45 11.88
C GLY A 117 -14.25 18.48 11.00
N GLN A 118 -13.50 18.05 9.99
CA GLN A 118 -12.84 18.95 9.03
C GLN A 118 -13.86 19.75 8.20
N ILE A 119 -14.96 19.12 7.76
CA ILE A 119 -16.04 19.78 7.01
C ILE A 119 -16.78 20.81 7.87
N GLU A 120 -17.05 20.49 9.13
CA GLU A 120 -17.69 21.38 10.09
C GLU A 120 -16.84 22.63 10.36
N ARG A 121 -15.51 22.47 10.36
CA ARG A 121 -14.55 23.57 10.49
C ARG A 121 -14.31 24.36 9.19
N GLY A 122 -14.90 23.95 8.07
CA GLY A 122 -14.75 24.64 6.79
C GLY A 122 -13.40 24.41 6.09
N GLU A 123 -12.70 23.32 6.41
CA GLU A 123 -11.41 22.98 5.77
C GLU A 123 -11.58 22.51 4.31
N PHE A 124 -12.82 22.20 3.91
CA PHE A 124 -13.16 21.88 2.53
C PHE A 124 -14.01 22.98 1.89
N LEU A 125 -13.53 23.47 0.74
CA LEU A 125 -14.33 24.27 -0.18
C LEU A 125 -15.22 23.34 -1.00
N LEU A 126 -16.41 23.04 -0.47
CA LEU A 126 -17.43 22.23 -1.15
C LEU A 126 -18.66 23.09 -1.45
N ASP A 127 -19.30 22.80 -2.59
CA ASP A 127 -20.66 23.27 -2.85
C ASP A 127 -21.59 22.85 -1.70
N PRO A 128 -22.55 23.69 -1.27
CA PRO A 128 -23.45 23.37 -0.15
C PRO A 128 -24.21 22.05 -0.31
N SER A 129 -24.62 21.70 -1.53
CA SER A 129 -25.35 20.45 -1.81
C SER A 129 -24.43 19.24 -1.67
N LEU A 130 -23.20 19.34 -2.21
CA LEU A 130 -22.18 18.31 -2.05
C LEU A 130 -21.78 18.14 -0.58
N LYS A 131 -21.61 19.23 0.15
CA LYS A 131 -21.33 19.21 1.59
C LYS A 131 -22.41 18.44 2.35
N ASN A 132 -23.69 18.73 2.10
CA ASN A 132 -24.79 18.08 2.80
C ASN A 132 -24.86 16.58 2.48
N ALA A 133 -24.74 16.19 1.21
CA ALA A 133 -24.74 14.79 0.80
C ALA A 133 -23.56 14.01 1.40
N PHE A 134 -22.39 14.64 1.47
CA PHE A 134 -21.19 14.03 2.03
C PHE A 134 -21.30 13.88 3.56
N VAL A 135 -21.80 14.91 4.26
CA VAL A 135 -22.09 14.83 5.72
C VAL A 135 -23.12 13.75 6.04
N GLU A 136 -24.19 13.64 5.24
CA GLU A 136 -25.19 12.58 5.40
C GLU A 136 -24.55 11.18 5.29
N SER A 137 -23.67 11.00 4.30
CA SER A 137 -22.98 9.74 4.07
C SER A 137 -22.02 9.40 5.21
N LEU A 138 -21.19 10.36 5.63
CA LEU A 138 -20.21 10.19 6.72
C LEU A 138 -20.88 9.88 8.07
N LYS A 139 -22.08 10.42 8.33
CA LYS A 139 -22.85 10.11 9.54
C LYS A 139 -23.33 8.65 9.61
N ARG A 140 -23.38 7.96 8.47
CA ARG A 140 -23.71 6.52 8.40
C ARG A 140 -22.48 5.62 8.55
N GLY A 141 -21.29 6.20 8.67
CA GLY A 141 -20.00 5.51 8.74
C GLY A 141 -19.17 5.73 7.48
N VAL A 142 -18.20 4.84 7.25
CA VAL A 142 -17.29 4.91 6.10
C VAL A 142 -18.11 4.80 4.80
N PRO A 143 -18.09 5.84 3.93
CA PRO A 143 -18.85 5.82 2.70
C PRO A 143 -18.25 4.84 1.70
N ARG A 144 -19.10 4.10 0.99
CA ARG A 144 -18.64 3.24 -0.11
C ARG A 144 -18.06 4.10 -1.25
N PRO A 145 -17.04 3.62 -1.98
CA PRO A 145 -16.52 2.25 -2.01
C PRO A 145 -15.55 1.90 -0.88
N ASP A 146 -15.18 2.87 -0.04
CA ASP A 146 -14.28 2.64 1.09
C ASP A 146 -14.93 1.72 2.12
N LEU A 147 -14.08 1.00 2.84
CA LEU A 147 -14.45 0.06 3.89
C LEU A 147 -13.60 0.32 5.13
N ALA A 148 -14.17 0.11 6.30
CA ALA A 148 -13.38 0.08 7.52
C ALA A 148 -12.41 -1.11 7.51
N PHE A 149 -11.24 -0.95 8.13
CA PHE A 149 -10.31 -2.05 8.28
C PHE A 149 -10.93 -3.23 9.06
N PRO A 150 -10.82 -4.48 8.55
CA PRO A 150 -11.38 -5.65 9.22
C PRO A 150 -10.54 -6.13 10.41
N THR A 151 -9.30 -5.68 10.53
CA THR A 151 -8.35 -6.07 11.57
C THR A 151 -7.51 -4.87 12.00
N SER A 152 -6.90 -4.96 13.18
CA SER A 152 -5.99 -3.93 13.72
C SER A 152 -4.88 -3.55 12.73
N ILE A 153 -4.56 -2.27 12.66
CA ILE A 153 -3.39 -1.73 11.95
C ILE A 153 -2.12 -1.94 12.76
N ARG A 154 -1.04 -2.29 12.07
CA ARG A 154 0.29 -2.40 12.66
C ARG A 154 1.32 -1.81 11.71
N GLU A 155 2.06 -0.85 12.23
CA GLU A 155 3.31 -0.36 11.64
C GLU A 155 4.43 -0.82 12.54
N THR A 156 5.35 -1.60 12.00
CA THR A 156 6.53 -2.02 12.75
C THR A 156 7.77 -1.60 11.99
N SER A 157 8.56 -0.75 12.61
CA SER A 157 9.99 -0.67 12.35
C SER A 157 10.65 -1.66 13.29
N SER A 158 11.02 -2.84 12.80
CA SER A 158 11.80 -3.77 13.63
C SER A 158 13.28 -3.55 13.39
N THR A 159 14.04 -3.38 14.47
CA THR A 159 15.49 -3.49 14.43
C THR A 159 15.84 -4.98 14.33
N ARG A 160 16.49 -5.36 13.24
CA ARG A 160 17.07 -6.68 13.02
C ARG A 160 18.20 -6.93 14.02
N SER A 161 18.59 -8.19 14.14
CA SER A 161 19.70 -8.62 15.01
C SER A 161 21.05 -7.99 14.66
N ASP A 162 21.22 -7.48 13.44
CA ASP A 162 22.41 -6.75 12.99
C ASP A 162 22.31 -5.22 13.21
N GLY A 163 21.27 -4.75 13.90
CA GLY A 163 21.03 -3.33 14.15
C GLY A 163 20.29 -2.60 13.02
N THR A 164 19.95 -3.28 11.92
CA THR A 164 19.28 -2.64 10.78
C THR A 164 17.77 -2.51 11.00
N ALA A 165 17.20 -1.33 10.74
CA ALA A 165 15.75 -1.18 10.78
C ALA A 165 15.12 -1.69 9.47
N SER A 166 13.99 -2.40 9.57
CA SER A 166 13.24 -2.89 8.41
C SER A 166 11.81 -2.34 8.45
N LEU A 167 11.37 -1.81 7.30
CA LEU A 167 9.99 -1.41 7.06
C LEU A 167 9.10 -2.66 7.03
N ALA A 168 8.07 -2.69 7.87
CA ALA A 168 6.99 -3.65 7.79
C ALA A 168 5.64 -3.00 8.11
N LEU A 169 4.84 -2.83 7.07
CA LEU A 169 3.46 -2.31 7.13
C LEU A 169 2.47 -3.48 7.11
N ASN A 170 1.42 -3.41 7.95
CA ASN A 170 0.28 -4.30 7.88
C ASN A 170 -1.03 -3.54 8.14
N PHE A 171 -1.74 -3.23 7.06
CA PHE A 171 -2.98 -2.47 7.08
C PHE A 171 -4.16 -3.38 6.72
N GLY A 172 -4.91 -3.82 7.73
CA GLY A 172 -6.07 -4.68 7.53
C GLY A 172 -5.74 -6.05 6.91
N GLY A 173 -4.54 -6.58 7.16
CA GLY A 173 -4.06 -7.83 6.56
C GLY A 173 -3.31 -7.67 5.23
N ASN A 174 -3.29 -6.47 4.64
CA ASN A 174 -2.46 -6.14 3.49
C ASN A 174 -1.09 -5.68 4.00
N SER A 175 0.00 -6.16 3.41
CA SER A 175 1.34 -5.89 3.92
C SER A 175 2.34 -5.46 2.86
N PHE A 176 3.26 -4.59 3.26
CA PHE A 176 4.41 -4.17 2.47
C PHE A 176 5.66 -4.17 3.35
N VAL A 177 6.68 -4.94 2.96
CA VAL A 177 7.84 -5.24 3.82
C VAL A 177 9.14 -5.09 3.03
N ARG A 178 10.13 -4.38 3.55
CA ARG A 178 11.49 -4.37 3.00
C ARG A 178 12.29 -5.57 3.53
N ASN A 179 12.77 -6.41 2.63
CA ASN A 179 13.49 -7.66 2.92
C ASN A 179 14.97 -7.41 3.29
N ALA A 180 15.75 -8.47 3.50
CA ALA A 180 17.20 -8.36 3.80
C ALA A 180 18.05 -7.95 2.60
N ASP A 181 17.60 -8.32 1.41
CA ASP A 181 18.26 -8.09 0.13
C ASP A 181 17.81 -6.79 -0.54
N ASP A 182 17.20 -5.87 0.24
CA ASP A 182 16.63 -4.60 -0.23
C ASP A 182 15.51 -4.72 -1.28
N SER A 183 14.97 -5.92 -1.48
CA SER A 183 13.71 -6.11 -2.20
C SER A 183 12.51 -5.83 -1.30
N TYR A 184 11.33 -5.67 -1.89
CA TYR A 184 10.09 -5.39 -1.15
C TYR A 184 9.04 -6.45 -1.42
N THR A 185 8.49 -7.05 -0.36
CA THR A 185 7.40 -8.01 -0.44
C THR A 185 6.06 -7.31 -0.25
N LEU A 186 5.18 -7.41 -1.24
CA LEU A 186 3.80 -6.97 -1.22
C LEU A 186 2.87 -8.18 -1.09
N CYS A 187 2.02 -8.19 -0.06
CA CYS A 187 0.92 -9.16 0.07
C CYS A 187 -0.41 -8.41 0.18
N LEU A 188 -1.35 -8.69 -0.72
CA LEU A 188 -2.68 -8.08 -0.70
C LEU A 188 -3.73 -9.17 -0.72
N THR A 189 -4.82 -8.95 0.01
CA THR A 189 -5.91 -9.91 0.11
C THR A 189 -7.26 -9.21 0.08
N LYS A 190 -8.16 -9.72 -0.76
CA LYS A 190 -9.58 -9.33 -0.75
C LYS A 190 -10.42 -10.60 -0.60
N PRO A 191 -11.15 -10.76 0.51
CA PRO A 191 -12.22 -11.76 0.58
C PRO A 191 -13.32 -11.41 -0.43
N GLU A 192 -13.73 -12.37 -1.25
CA GLU A 192 -14.96 -12.33 -2.05
C GLU A 192 -15.81 -13.56 -1.66
N ASP A 193 -17.12 -13.52 -1.82
CA ASP A 193 -18.02 -14.59 -1.38
C ASP A 193 -17.59 -15.97 -1.93
N GLY A 194 -16.96 -16.78 -1.07
CA GLY A 194 -16.42 -18.10 -1.40
C GLY A 194 -15.08 -18.15 -2.15
N LYS A 195 -14.47 -17.00 -2.50
CA LYS A 195 -13.16 -16.93 -3.20
C LYS A 195 -12.28 -15.83 -2.60
N THR A 196 -10.98 -15.85 -2.85
CA THR A 196 -10.08 -14.81 -2.32
C THR A 196 -9.15 -14.33 -3.42
N VAL A 197 -9.15 -13.02 -3.65
CA VAL A 197 -8.10 -12.40 -4.47
C VAL A 197 -6.86 -12.30 -3.60
N ILE A 198 -5.74 -12.88 -4.05
CA ILE A 198 -4.47 -12.87 -3.34
C ILE A 198 -3.38 -12.40 -4.30
N VAL A 199 -2.66 -11.35 -3.91
CA VAL A 199 -1.49 -10.84 -4.63
C VAL A 199 -0.29 -11.06 -3.73
N LYS A 200 0.77 -11.69 -4.24
CA LYS A 200 2.06 -11.83 -3.56
C LYS A 200 3.17 -11.52 -4.53
N LEU A 201 3.78 -10.35 -4.40
CA LEU A 201 4.79 -9.85 -5.32
C LEU A 201 6.04 -9.43 -4.57
N ASN A 202 7.19 -9.57 -5.23
CA ASN A 202 8.47 -9.07 -4.79
C ASN A 202 8.97 -8.03 -5.81
N PHE A 203 9.34 -6.84 -5.31
CA PHE A 203 9.88 -5.73 -6.09
C PHE A 203 11.37 -5.61 -5.77
N ALA A 204 12.23 -5.81 -6.76
CA ALA A 204 13.67 -5.62 -6.63
C ALA A 204 14.12 -4.45 -7.51
N ALA A 205 14.75 -3.43 -6.91
CA ALA A 205 15.19 -2.25 -7.66
C ALA A 205 16.26 -2.62 -8.70
N GLU A 206 16.03 -2.24 -9.96
CA GLU A 206 17.01 -2.41 -11.06
C GLU A 206 17.73 -1.09 -11.40
N LYS A 207 17.12 0.04 -11.04
CA LYS A 207 17.71 1.37 -11.13
C LYS A 207 17.80 1.98 -9.73
N LYS A 208 18.80 2.84 -9.51
CA LYS A 208 18.88 3.68 -8.30
C LYS A 208 17.62 4.54 -8.17
N ALA A 209 17.30 4.91 -6.94
CA ALA A 209 16.21 5.84 -6.71
C ALA A 209 16.55 7.23 -7.26
N TYR A 210 15.53 8.05 -7.49
CA TYR A 210 15.66 9.44 -7.88
C TYR A 210 14.96 10.31 -6.85
N LEU A 211 15.53 11.49 -6.61
CA LEU A 211 14.94 12.50 -5.74
C LEU A 211 14.06 13.41 -6.59
N HIS A 212 12.83 13.65 -6.16
CA HIS A 212 11.97 14.65 -6.76
C HIS A 212 12.32 16.07 -6.27
N GLY A 213 11.90 17.07 -7.04
CA GLY A 213 12.08 18.47 -6.69
C GLY A 213 13.54 18.86 -6.49
N LYS A 214 13.80 19.73 -5.51
CA LYS A 214 15.14 20.20 -5.17
C LYS A 214 15.71 19.35 -4.03
N ASN A 215 16.61 18.42 -4.37
CA ASN A 215 17.24 17.49 -3.42
C ASN A 215 16.23 16.67 -2.60
N GLY A 216 15.18 16.19 -3.25
CA GLY A 216 14.14 15.39 -2.63
C GLY A 216 12.99 16.22 -2.08
N ILE A 217 13.12 17.55 -1.99
CA ILE A 217 12.06 18.41 -1.48
C ILE A 217 11.20 18.91 -2.64
N ALA A 218 9.95 18.48 -2.63
CA ALA A 218 8.90 18.93 -3.53
C ALA A 218 7.90 19.81 -2.77
N ARG A 219 7.48 20.91 -3.39
CA ARG A 219 6.37 21.74 -2.88
C ARG A 219 5.10 21.29 -3.58
N ILE A 220 4.38 20.37 -2.95
CA ILE A 220 3.25 19.64 -3.53
C ILE A 220 2.15 19.50 -2.48
N GLY A 221 0.89 19.50 -2.93
CA GLY A 221 -0.29 19.48 -2.08
C GLY A 221 -1.12 20.77 -2.14
N ARG A 222 -2.25 20.79 -1.42
CA ARG A 222 -3.30 21.82 -1.52
C ARG A 222 -2.84 23.18 -1.03
N HIS A 223 -1.93 23.21 -0.07
CA HIS A 223 -1.42 24.43 0.55
C HIS A 223 0.07 24.65 0.25
N GLY A 224 0.62 23.92 -0.73
CA GLY A 224 2.05 23.97 -1.06
C GLY A 224 2.90 23.42 0.07
N GLU A 225 2.47 22.29 0.63
CA GLU A 225 3.17 21.50 1.63
C GLU A 225 4.58 21.13 1.13
N LEU A 226 5.52 21.01 2.06
CA LEU A 226 6.86 20.52 1.74
C LEU A 226 6.89 19.01 2.01
N MET A 227 7.16 18.26 0.96
CA MET A 227 7.25 16.80 0.99
C MET A 227 8.65 16.38 0.58
N ARG A 228 9.22 15.41 1.30
CA ARG A 228 10.37 14.65 0.85
C ARG A 228 9.87 13.49 -0.01
N TYR A 229 10.43 13.35 -1.19
CA TYR A 229 9.95 12.42 -2.21
C TYR A 229 11.11 11.82 -2.99
N TYR A 230 11.19 10.49 -2.99
CA TYR A 230 12.01 9.73 -3.91
C TYR A 230 11.26 8.55 -4.51
N PHE A 231 11.80 8.01 -5.60
CA PHE A 231 11.26 6.80 -6.21
C PHE A 231 12.28 5.93 -6.91
N PHE A 232 11.99 4.63 -6.99
CA PHE A 232 12.68 3.68 -7.85
C PHE A 232 11.96 3.60 -9.20
N PRO A 233 12.53 4.17 -10.29
CA PRO A 233 11.85 4.27 -11.59
C PRO A 233 11.73 2.92 -12.30
N ARG A 234 12.50 1.92 -11.85
CA ARG A 234 12.44 0.57 -12.38
C ARG A 234 12.74 -0.45 -11.30
N THR A 235 11.76 -1.31 -11.07
CA THR A 235 11.87 -2.51 -10.26
C THR A 235 11.52 -3.72 -11.12
N LYS A 236 12.25 -4.81 -10.95
CA LYS A 236 11.82 -6.12 -11.39
C LYS A 236 10.75 -6.61 -10.43
N VAL A 237 9.63 -7.08 -10.97
CA VAL A 237 8.50 -7.54 -10.16
C VAL A 237 8.23 -8.99 -10.50
N ILE A 238 8.38 -9.85 -9.50
CA ILE A 238 8.10 -11.28 -9.62
C ILE A 238 7.15 -11.75 -8.54
N GLY A 239 6.35 -12.78 -8.81
CA GLY A 239 5.52 -13.40 -7.78
C GLY A 239 4.29 -14.06 -8.36
N SER A 240 3.20 -14.07 -7.62
CA SER A 240 1.98 -14.74 -8.02
C SER A 240 0.74 -13.91 -7.71
N ILE A 241 -0.25 -14.03 -8.60
CA ILE A 241 -1.57 -13.46 -8.40
C ILE A 241 -2.59 -14.60 -8.53
N ASN A 242 -3.51 -14.66 -7.57
CA ASN A 242 -4.68 -15.50 -7.60
C ASN A 242 -5.93 -14.61 -7.73
N LEU A 243 -6.55 -14.64 -8.90
CA LEU A 243 -7.81 -13.96 -9.21
C LEU A 243 -8.92 -15.01 -9.30
N ARG A 244 -9.64 -15.23 -8.21
CA ARG A 244 -10.73 -16.22 -8.11
C ARG A 244 -10.23 -17.65 -8.40
N ASP A 245 -10.49 -18.16 -9.60
CA ASP A 245 -10.07 -19.50 -10.04
C ASP A 245 -8.78 -19.46 -10.88
N ASN A 246 -8.30 -18.26 -11.22
CA ASN A 246 -7.15 -18.06 -12.09
C ASN A 246 -5.92 -17.73 -11.27
N LYS A 247 -4.95 -18.64 -11.25
CA LYS A 247 -3.62 -18.41 -10.70
C LYS A 247 -2.60 -18.25 -11.81
N PHE A 248 -1.78 -17.20 -11.75
CA PHE A 248 -0.68 -17.01 -12.69
C PHE A 248 0.56 -16.45 -11.99
N GLN A 249 1.71 -16.69 -12.62
CA GLN A 249 2.97 -16.07 -12.23
C GLN A 249 3.02 -14.65 -12.80
N PHE A 250 3.49 -13.73 -11.98
CA PHE A 250 3.75 -12.36 -12.35
C PHE A 250 5.26 -12.25 -12.60
N ASN A 251 5.64 -11.81 -13.79
CA ASN A 251 7.02 -11.51 -14.14
C ASN A 251 6.99 -10.26 -15.02
N GLY A 252 7.50 -9.17 -14.49
CA GLY A 252 7.34 -7.88 -15.13
C GLY A 252 8.13 -6.79 -14.44
N HIS A 253 7.67 -5.56 -14.64
CA HIS A 253 8.37 -4.38 -14.15
C HIS A 253 7.40 -3.42 -13.47
N GLY A 254 7.95 -2.62 -12.57
CA GLY A 254 7.18 -1.66 -11.81
C GLY A 254 8.00 -0.50 -11.31
N TRP A 255 7.40 0.29 -10.43
CA TRP A 255 8.02 1.39 -9.72
C TRP A 255 7.53 1.42 -8.26
N TYR A 256 8.34 2.05 -7.41
CA TYR A 256 8.08 2.25 -6.00
C TYR A 256 8.39 3.69 -5.63
N ASP A 257 7.41 4.39 -5.09
CA ASP A 257 7.50 5.77 -4.63
C ASP A 257 7.29 5.84 -3.12
N HIS A 258 8.08 6.70 -2.48
CA HIS A 258 7.90 7.04 -1.08
C HIS A 258 7.90 8.56 -0.90
N GLU A 259 6.84 9.05 -0.29
CA GLU A 259 6.62 10.47 -0.09
C GLU A 259 6.17 10.72 1.35
N PHE A 260 6.83 11.66 2.03
CA PHE A 260 6.52 12.01 3.42
C PHE A 260 6.82 13.48 3.71
N GLY A 261 6.01 14.08 4.56
CA GLY A 261 6.17 15.47 4.97
C GLY A 261 4.84 16.06 5.39
N GLY A 262 4.57 17.28 4.93
CA GLY A 262 3.29 17.94 5.11
C GLY A 262 3.44 19.28 5.81
N HIS A 263 2.33 19.81 6.33
CA HIS A 263 2.37 21.01 7.17
C HIS A 263 2.76 20.69 8.59
N SER A 264 3.29 21.71 9.29
CA SER A 264 3.40 21.73 10.74
C SER A 264 2.03 21.40 11.33
N PHE A 265 1.91 20.18 11.85
CA PHE A 265 0.70 19.74 12.50
C PHE A 265 0.52 20.56 13.78
N THR A 266 -0.58 21.30 13.89
CA THR A 266 -0.98 21.90 15.16
C THR A 266 -1.75 20.83 15.93
N PRO A 267 -1.25 20.35 17.08
CA PRO A 267 -1.94 19.38 17.91
C PRO A 267 -3.38 19.78 18.17
N ARG A 268 -4.32 18.87 17.92
CA ARG A 268 -5.74 19.09 18.19
C ARG A 268 -6.39 17.82 18.75
N PRO A 269 -7.36 17.95 19.67
CA PRO A 269 -8.11 16.80 20.18
C PRO A 269 -8.91 16.16 19.05
N LEU A 270 -9.04 14.83 19.04
CA LEU A 270 -9.94 14.16 18.12
C LEU A 270 -11.40 14.56 18.43
N PRO A 271 -12.24 14.79 17.41
CA PRO A 271 -13.67 14.89 17.64
C PRO A 271 -14.19 13.55 18.20
N PRO A 272 -15.23 13.57 19.05
CA PRO A 272 -15.82 12.34 19.56
C PRO A 272 -16.35 11.49 18.40
N PRO A 273 -16.28 10.16 18.48
CA PRO A 273 -16.79 9.29 17.43
C PRO A 273 -18.28 9.56 17.21
N PRO A 274 -18.78 9.45 15.96
CA PRO A 274 -20.19 9.65 15.68
C PRO A 274 -21.02 8.68 16.53
N GLN A 275 -21.95 9.21 17.33
CA GLN A 275 -22.84 8.39 18.14
C GLN A 275 -23.63 7.47 17.21
N LYS A 276 -23.45 6.15 17.36
CA LYS A 276 -24.32 5.16 16.71
C LYS A 276 -25.76 5.48 17.13
N ARG A 277 -26.61 5.84 16.17
CA ARG A 277 -28.05 5.94 16.42
C ARG A 277 -28.52 4.57 16.90
N THR A 278 -28.91 4.48 18.16
CA THR A 278 -29.74 3.40 18.69
C THR A 278 -31.18 3.64 18.23
N ASP A 279 -31.41 3.59 16.92
CA ASP A 279 -32.78 3.58 16.41
C ASP A 279 -33.37 2.22 16.78
N ALA A 280 -34.28 2.22 17.76
CA ALA A 280 -34.97 1.05 18.30
C ALA A 280 -35.96 0.38 17.32
N ARG A 281 -35.66 0.36 16.02
CA ARG A 281 -36.47 -0.24 14.96
C ARG A 281 -35.62 -1.01 13.98
N GLU A 282 -34.96 -2.06 14.44
CA GLU A 282 -34.47 -3.12 13.56
C GLU A 282 -34.34 -4.46 14.30
N ASN A 283 -35.43 -4.88 14.94
CA ASN A 283 -35.68 -6.31 15.18
C ASN A 283 -36.50 -6.86 14.01
N GLN A 284 -35.85 -6.99 12.85
CA GLN A 284 -36.21 -8.03 11.89
C GLN A 284 -34.98 -8.91 11.70
N THR A 285 -35.08 -10.09 12.30
CA THR A 285 -34.14 -11.20 12.24
C THR A 285 -33.67 -11.48 10.81
N LEU A 286 -32.38 -11.29 10.55
CA LEU A 286 -31.66 -11.95 9.46
C LEU A 286 -31.22 -13.35 9.94
N PRO A 287 -31.36 -14.39 9.11
CA PRO A 287 -31.07 -15.75 9.52
C PRO A 287 -29.56 -16.00 9.67
N ASP A 288 -29.23 -16.79 10.69
CA ASP A 288 -27.90 -17.31 11.04
C ASP A 288 -27.03 -17.63 9.83
N ASN A 289 -25.88 -16.96 9.71
CA ASN A 289 -24.84 -17.38 8.79
C ASN A 289 -23.47 -17.46 9.48
N LYS A 290 -23.18 -18.70 9.88
CA LYS A 290 -21.89 -19.39 9.95
C LYS A 290 -20.64 -18.53 10.15
N GLN A 291 -20.03 -18.72 11.33
CA GLN A 291 -18.66 -18.33 11.68
C GLN A 291 -17.66 -18.56 10.53
N LEU A 292 -17.19 -17.46 9.94
CA LEU A 292 -16.03 -17.45 9.05
C LEU A 292 -14.77 -17.70 9.88
N LYS A 293 -14.21 -18.91 9.77
CA LYS A 293 -12.85 -19.20 10.23
C LYS A 293 -11.86 -18.51 9.29
N ILE A 294 -11.35 -17.35 9.71
CA ILE A 294 -10.22 -16.69 9.05
C ILE A 294 -8.96 -17.55 9.29
N GLN A 295 -8.44 -18.14 8.21
CA GLN A 295 -7.18 -18.88 8.25
C GLN A 295 -6.03 -17.87 8.32
N LYS A 296 -5.44 -17.70 9.52
CA LYS A 296 -4.25 -16.88 9.72
C LYS A 296 -3.12 -17.35 8.79
N CYS A 297 -2.63 -16.48 7.90
CA CYS A 297 -1.33 -16.67 7.28
C CYS A 297 -0.25 -16.61 8.38
N ARG A 298 0.21 -17.78 8.84
CA ARG A 298 1.39 -17.89 9.69
C ARG A 298 2.61 -17.76 8.80
N LEU A 299 3.32 -16.63 8.89
CA LEU A 299 4.68 -16.52 8.35
C LEU A 299 5.58 -17.37 9.24
N ASP A 300 5.91 -18.59 8.82
CA ASP A 300 7.03 -19.34 9.38
C ASP A 300 8.32 -18.78 8.76
N LEU A 301 8.90 -17.80 9.46
CA LEU A 301 10.27 -17.35 9.22
C LEU A 301 11.22 -18.42 9.77
N ARG A 302 11.59 -19.40 8.94
CA ARG A 302 12.77 -20.23 9.19
C ARG A 302 13.83 -19.93 8.13
N PRO A 303 15.09 -19.67 8.52
CA PRO A 303 16.18 -19.55 7.57
C PRO A 303 16.45 -20.90 6.91
N ALA A 304 16.62 -20.90 5.58
CA ALA A 304 17.08 -22.05 4.83
C ALA A 304 18.54 -22.34 5.20
N VAL A 305 18.81 -23.50 5.81
CA VAL A 305 20.16 -24.03 5.96
C VAL A 305 20.49 -24.81 4.68
N PRO A 306 21.62 -24.55 4.00
CA PRO A 306 22.03 -25.38 2.88
C PRO A 306 22.49 -26.75 3.38
N ALA A 307 21.94 -27.81 2.77
CA ALA A 307 22.41 -29.17 2.95
C ALA A 307 23.83 -29.31 2.36
N ALA A 308 24.85 -29.40 3.23
CA ALA A 308 26.15 -29.90 2.82
C ALA A 308 26.09 -31.43 2.75
N GLY A 309 26.12 -31.96 1.53
CA GLY A 309 26.20 -33.38 1.25
C GLY A 309 27.49 -33.97 1.79
N GLY A 310 27.33 -35.00 2.62
CA GLY A 310 28.37 -35.97 2.90
C GLY A 310 28.26 -37.15 1.94
N GLY A 311 29.43 -37.69 1.60
CA GLY A 311 29.61 -39.02 1.05
C GLY A 311 30.60 -39.02 -0.12
N ASP A 312 31.52 -39.96 -0.23
CA ASP A 312 32.05 -40.87 0.78
C ASP A 312 33.39 -41.37 0.24
N SER A 313 34.28 -41.74 1.16
CA SER A 313 35.57 -42.35 0.89
C SER A 313 35.42 -43.73 0.25
N LEU A 314 36.14 -43.99 -0.85
CA LEU A 314 36.49 -45.34 -1.30
C LEU A 314 37.99 -45.57 -1.10
N GLY A 315 38.30 -46.30 -0.03
CA GLY A 315 39.59 -46.93 0.24
C GLY A 315 39.56 -48.43 -0.09
N ARG A 316 40.72 -48.91 -0.52
CA ARG A 316 41.06 -50.25 -1.04
C ARG A 316 40.67 -51.43 -0.14
N ASN A 317 40.38 -52.56 -0.79
CA ASN A 317 41.13 -53.82 -0.66
C ASN A 317 41.13 -54.54 -2.00
#